data_AF-A0A2M7ZIJ9-F1
#
_entry.id   AF-A0A2M7ZIJ9-F1
#
_cell.length_a   1.000
_cell.length_b   1.000
_cell.length_c   1.000
_cell.angle_alpha   90.00
_cell.angle_beta   90.00
_cell.angle_gamma   90.00
#
_symmetry.space_group_name_H-M   'P 1'
#
loop_
_entity.id
_entity.type
_entity.pdbx_description
1 polymer ?
#
loop_
_entity_poly.entity_id
_entity_poly.type
_entity_poly.pdbx_seq_one_letter_code
_entity_poly.pdbx_strand_id
1 'polypeptide(L)'
;KDYAPDLVDLFWNKAAQIGADKFTTKISLPIYDDHIPLNQAGLRTIDIIDSDLIGADSPTERRNYWHSDKDTIENIGVETLQQVGDVVTNVIYSIKFNY
;
A
#
# COMPACT_ATOMS: atom_id res chain seq x y z
N LYS A 1 9.16 -7.14 8.39
CA LYS A 1 9.95 -6.97 7.14
C LYS A 1 10.26 -8.34 6.50
N ASP A 2 9.49 -9.38 6.85
CA ASP A 2 10.12 -10.69 7.00
C ASP A 2 9.77 -11.66 5.85
N TYR A 3 8.78 -11.31 5.01
CA TYR A 3 8.28 -12.20 3.99
C TYR A 3 8.71 -11.87 2.55
N ALA A 4 8.61 -10.60 2.12
CA ALA A 4 8.89 -10.22 0.74
C ALA A 4 9.69 -8.90 0.60
N PRO A 5 10.88 -8.78 1.25
CA PRO A 5 11.65 -7.53 1.28
C PRO A 5 12.06 -7.04 -0.12
N ASP A 6 12.41 -7.94 -1.04
CA ASP A 6 12.76 -7.59 -2.43
C ASP A 6 11.57 -7.08 -3.25
N LEU A 7 10.33 -7.53 -2.97
CA LEU A 7 9.14 -6.94 -3.60
C LEU A 7 8.84 -5.55 -3.05
N VAL A 8 9.05 -5.35 -1.74
CA VAL A 8 8.94 -4.02 -1.11
C VAL A 8 9.95 -3.07 -1.75
N ASP A 9 11.21 -3.48 -1.90
CA ASP A 9 12.26 -2.67 -2.52
C ASP A 9 11.95 -2.38 -4.00
N LEU A 10 11.47 -3.39 -4.76
CA LEU A 10 11.04 -3.20 -6.15
C LEU A 10 9.94 -2.14 -6.26
N PHE A 11 8.92 -2.22 -5.41
CA PHE A 11 7.80 -1.28 -5.39
C PHE A 11 8.27 0.14 -5.06
N TRP A 12 9.01 0.32 -3.96
CA TRP A 12 9.49 1.63 -3.54
C TRP A 12 10.44 2.27 -4.55
N ASN A 13 11.36 1.50 -5.13
CA ASN A 13 12.25 1.99 -6.18
C ASN A 13 11.45 2.43 -7.41
N LYS A 14 10.38 1.72 -7.77
CA LYS A 14 9.56 2.11 -8.91
C LYS A 14 8.75 3.38 -8.63
N ALA A 15 8.15 3.49 -7.44
CA ALA A 15 7.46 4.70 -7.01
C ALA A 15 8.38 5.93 -7.07
N ALA A 16 9.60 5.82 -6.54
CA ALA A 16 10.59 6.88 -6.60
C ALA A 16 11.02 7.21 -8.04
N GLN A 17 11.21 6.20 -8.89
CA GLN A 17 11.62 6.39 -10.29
C GLN A 17 10.60 7.19 -11.09
N ILE A 18 9.30 6.97 -10.87
CA ILE A 18 8.23 7.66 -11.60
C ILE A 18 7.77 8.95 -10.92
N GLY A 19 8.37 9.30 -9.77
CA GLY A 19 8.03 10.52 -9.04
C GLY A 19 6.69 10.47 -8.31
N ALA A 20 6.24 9.27 -7.89
CA ALA A 20 5.01 9.13 -7.11
C ALA A 20 5.22 9.65 -5.68
N ASP A 21 4.51 10.71 -5.31
CA ASP A 21 4.68 11.46 -4.06
C ASP A 21 3.64 11.13 -2.97
N LYS A 22 2.60 10.34 -3.29
CA LYS A 22 1.63 9.86 -2.28
C LYS A 22 2.18 8.74 -1.39
N PHE A 23 3.34 8.18 -1.73
CA PHE A 23 3.98 7.12 -0.97
C PHE A 23 5.07 7.69 -0.05
N THR A 24 4.99 7.42 1.26
CA THR A 24 5.99 7.89 2.23
C THR A 24 6.81 6.73 2.80
N THR A 25 8.13 6.90 2.89
CA THR A 25 9.06 5.87 3.41
C THR A 25 9.06 5.77 4.95
N LYS A 26 7.97 6.20 5.59
CA LYS A 26 7.81 6.12 7.05
C LYS A 26 7.47 4.69 7.45
N ILE A 27 8.13 4.20 8.49
CA ILE A 27 7.82 2.89 9.07
C ILE A 27 6.60 3.05 9.97
N SER A 28 5.54 2.32 9.66
CA SER A 28 4.32 2.24 10.46
C SER A 28 4.35 1.04 11.42
N LEU A 29 3.33 0.93 12.27
CA LEU A 29 3.11 -0.28 13.07
C LEU A 29 2.74 -1.46 12.15
N PRO A 30 3.04 -2.71 12.55
CA PRO A 30 2.60 -3.89 11.81
C PRO A 30 1.07 -3.94 11.70
N ILE A 31 0.58 -4.24 10.50
CA ILE A 31 -0.85 -4.39 10.21
C ILE A 31 -1.11 -5.85 9.87
N TYR A 32 -2.11 -6.44 10.52
CA TYR A 32 -2.59 -7.77 10.16
C TYR A 32 -3.62 -7.62 9.04
N ASP A 33 -3.27 -8.10 7.86
CA ASP A 33 -4.11 -8.07 6.65
C ASP A 33 -3.87 -9.34 5.84
N ASP A 34 -4.59 -9.51 4.73
CA ASP A 34 -4.59 -10.69 3.87
C ASP A 34 -3.19 -11.12 3.40
N HIS A 35 -2.25 -10.19 3.30
CA HIS A 35 -0.86 -10.48 2.94
C HIS A 35 -0.19 -11.43 3.94
N ILE A 36 -0.58 -11.45 5.22
CA ILE A 36 0.05 -12.33 6.22
C ILE A 36 -0.26 -13.81 5.96
N PRO A 37 -1.54 -14.26 5.92
CA PRO A 37 -1.84 -15.66 5.61
C PRO A 37 -1.35 -16.07 4.20
N LEU A 38 -1.36 -15.17 3.22
CA LEU A 38 -0.78 -15.45 1.89
C LEU A 38 0.72 -15.74 1.97
N ASN A 39 1.48 -14.91 2.69
CA ASN A 39 2.90 -15.13 2.90
C ASN A 39 3.19 -16.41 3.71
N GLN A 40 2.36 -16.74 4.71
CA GLN A 40 2.47 -18.00 5.46
C GLN A 40 2.21 -19.23 4.57
N ALA A 41 1.37 -19.10 3.55
CA ALA A 41 1.14 -20.13 2.54
C ALA A 41 2.25 -20.19 1.46
N GLY A 42 3.30 -19.37 1.56
CA GLY A 42 4.42 -19.33 0.62
C GLY A 42 4.19 -18.42 -0.59
N LEU A 43 3.09 -17.66 -0.63
CA LEU A 43 2.84 -16.66 -1.66
C LEU A 43 3.43 -15.32 -1.23
N ARG A 44 4.47 -14.88 -1.95
CA ARG A 44 5.17 -13.64 -1.64
C ARG A 44 4.27 -12.45 -1.97
N THR A 45 3.81 -11.75 -0.95
CA THR A 45 2.82 -10.66 -1.08
C THR A 45 3.24 -9.46 -0.25
N ILE A 46 3.01 -8.26 -0.80
CA ILE A 46 3.15 -6.98 -0.08
C ILE A 46 1.77 -6.33 0.03
N ASP A 47 1.62 -5.47 1.03
CA ASP A 47 0.42 -4.71 1.27
C ASP A 47 0.69 -3.21 1.03
N ILE A 48 -0.18 -2.57 0.26
CA ILE A 48 -0.11 -1.15 -0.08
C ILE A 48 -1.31 -0.49 0.58
N ILE A 49 -1.07 0.08 1.77
CA ILE A 49 -2.11 0.58 2.65
C ILE A 49 -1.72 1.93 3.29
N ASP A 50 -2.68 2.83 3.44
CA ASP A 50 -2.50 4.04 4.24
C ASP A 50 -2.66 3.69 5.73
N SER A 51 -1.53 3.41 6.38
CA SER A 51 -1.50 3.02 7.78
C SER A 51 -1.97 4.11 8.74
N ASP A 52 -1.95 5.39 8.33
CA ASP A 52 -2.36 6.50 9.18
C ASP A 52 -3.90 6.62 9.29
N LEU A 53 -4.65 5.94 8.41
CA LEU A 53 -6.11 5.86 8.48
C LEU A 53 -6.61 4.77 9.43
N ILE A 54 -5.75 3.82 9.83
CA ILE A 54 -6.19 2.65 10.59
C ILE A 54 -6.46 3.00 12.05
N GLY A 55 -7.61 2.52 12.55
CA GLY A 55 -8.04 2.62 13.94
C GLY A 55 -9.10 3.69 14.15
N ALA A 56 -10.37 3.30 14.00
CA ALA A 56 -11.53 4.16 14.24
C ALA A 56 -11.62 4.67 15.69
N ASP A 57 -12.53 5.61 15.95
CA ASP A 57 -12.78 6.22 17.26
C ASP A 57 -11.52 6.85 17.88
N SER A 58 -10.78 7.62 17.07
CA SER A 58 -9.51 8.23 17.45
C SER A 58 -9.60 9.77 17.45
N PRO A 59 -8.85 10.47 18.33
CA PRO A 59 -8.69 11.93 18.22
C PRO A 59 -7.95 12.34 16.94
N THR A 60 -7.29 11.42 16.25
CA THR A 60 -6.66 11.68 14.96
C THR A 60 -7.71 11.74 13.86
N GLU A 61 -7.94 12.93 13.30
CA GLU A 61 -8.97 13.17 12.28
C GLU A 61 -8.87 12.20 11.09
N ARG A 62 -7.65 11.93 10.61
CA ARG A 62 -7.41 10.98 9.51
C ARG A 62 -7.94 9.57 9.77
N ARG A 63 -8.05 9.13 11.02
CA ARG A 63 -8.54 7.79 11.32
C ARG A 63 -10.06 7.65 11.37
N ASN A 64 -10.77 8.77 11.33
CA ASN A 64 -12.23 8.79 11.41
C ASN A 64 -12.92 8.52 10.06
N TYR A 65 -12.17 8.03 9.05
CA TYR A 65 -12.71 7.57 7.77
C TYR A 65 -12.85 6.04 7.74
N TRP A 66 -11.88 5.31 8.29
CA TRP A 66 -11.87 3.85 8.26
C TRP A 66 -12.97 3.26 9.16
N HIS A 67 -13.76 2.32 8.63
CA HIS A 67 -14.90 1.68 9.32
C HIS A 67 -15.91 2.70 9.89
N SER A 68 -16.17 3.78 9.15
CA SER A 68 -17.09 4.85 9.54
C SER A 68 -18.11 5.13 8.45
N ASP A 69 -19.15 5.91 8.77
CA ASP A 69 -20.10 6.45 7.81
C ASP A 69 -19.50 7.52 6.88
N LYS A 70 -18.25 7.93 7.12
CA LYS A 70 -17.48 8.84 6.27
C LYS A 70 -16.67 8.13 5.19
N ASP A 71 -16.63 6.79 5.18
CA ASP A 71 -16.04 6.06 4.06
C ASP A 71 -16.94 6.17 2.82
N THR A 72 -16.76 7.26 2.09
CA THR A 72 -17.66 7.77 1.06
C THR A 72 -16.86 8.33 -0.11
N ILE A 73 -17.51 8.50 -1.28
CA ILE A 73 -16.84 8.91 -2.52
C ILE A 73 -16.17 10.29 -2.38
N GLU A 74 -16.71 11.13 -1.51
CA GLU A 74 -16.19 12.46 -1.19
C GLU A 74 -14.77 12.42 -0.60
N ASN A 75 -14.38 11.30 0.02
CA ASN A 75 -13.06 11.11 0.62
C ASN A 75 -12.10 10.31 -0.29
N ILE A 76 -12.50 9.99 -1.52
CA ILE A 76 -11.66 9.32 -2.50
C ILE A 76 -10.79 10.33 -3.27
N GLY A 77 -9.47 10.19 -3.15
CA GLY A 77 -8.51 11.01 -3.89
C GLY A 77 -8.20 10.44 -5.26
N VAL A 78 -8.61 11.13 -6.33
CA VAL A 78 -8.31 10.75 -7.74
C VAL A 78 -6.80 10.64 -7.97
N GLU A 79 -6.01 11.58 -7.42
CA GLU A 79 -4.54 11.53 -7.52
C GLU A 79 -3.94 10.31 -6.82
N THR A 80 -4.50 9.91 -5.67
CA THR A 80 -4.05 8.71 -4.94
C THR A 80 -4.33 7.45 -5.74
N LEU A 81 -5.53 7.31 -6.30
CA LEU A 81 -5.88 6.19 -7.18
C LEU A 81 -4.97 6.13 -8.39
N GLN A 82 -4.72 7.26 -9.05
CA GLN A 82 -3.85 7.36 -10.20
C GLN A 82 -2.43 6.88 -9.86
N GLN A 83 -1.82 7.41 -8.79
CA GLN A 83 -0.45 7.05 -8.44
C GLN A 83 -0.31 5.58 -7.98
N VAL A 84 -1.28 5.05 -7.24
CA VAL A 84 -1.29 3.61 -6.91
C VAL A 84 -1.35 2.75 -8.17
N GLY A 85 -2.27 3.07 -9.08
CA GLY A 85 -2.40 2.39 -10.37
C GLY A 85 -1.12 2.46 -11.21
N ASP A 86 -0.51 3.65 -11.29
CA ASP A 86 0.71 3.88 -12.07
C ASP A 86 1.89 3.08 -11.53
N VAL A 87 2.13 3.10 -10.22
CA VAL A 87 3.25 2.34 -9.63
C VAL A 87 3.03 0.83 -9.82
N VAL A 88 1.83 0.32 -9.51
CA VAL A 88 1.52 -1.12 -9.65
C VAL A 88 1.67 -1.57 -11.10
N THR A 89 1.14 -0.79 -12.05
CA THR A 89 1.28 -1.06 -13.48
C THR A 89 2.74 -1.08 -13.89
N ASN A 90 3.52 -0.06 -13.52
CA ASN A 90 4.94 0.00 -13.84
C ASN A 90 5.75 -1.15 -13.21
N VAL A 91 5.39 -1.61 -12.01
CA VAL A 91 6.00 -2.80 -11.39
C VAL A 91 5.70 -4.04 -12.23
N ILE A 92 4.41 -4.33 -12.50
CA ILE A 92 3.98 -5.52 -13.26
C ILE A 92 4.66 -5.58 -14.63
N TYR A 93 4.67 -4.47 -15.38
CA TYR A 93 5.28 -4.41 -16.71
C TYR A 93 6.83 -4.42 -16.69
N SER A 94 7.45 -4.23 -15.52
CA SER A 94 8.91 -4.33 -15.36
C SER A 94 9.40 -5.73 -15.02
N ILE A 95 8.51 -6.61 -14.52
CA ILE A 95 8.86 -7.98 -14.15
C ILE A 95 9.00 -8.81 -15.44
N LYS A 96 10.15 -9.49 -15.58
CA LYS A 96 10.39 -10.45 -16.65
C LYS A 96 10.30 -11.86 -16.06
N PHE A 97 9.38 -12.66 -16.59
CA PHE A 97 9.32 -14.08 -16.31
C PHE A 97 10.17 -14.81 -17.36
N ASN A 98 11.23 -15.46 -16.91
CA ASN A 98 11.95 -16.41 -17.75
C ASN A 98 11.20 -17.73 -17.64
N TYR A 99 10.52 -18.14 -18.71
CA TYR A 99 9.89 -19.45 -18.84
C TYR A 99 10.87 -20.48 -19.38
#